data_AF-A0A2K4JTG9-F1
#
_entry.id   AF-A0A2K4JTG9-F1
#
_cell.length_a   1.000
_cell.length_b   1.000
_cell.length_c   1.000
_cell.angle_alpha   90.00
_cell.angle_beta   90.00
_cell.angle_gamma   90.00
#
_symmetry.space_group_name_H-M   'P 1'
#
loop_
_entity.id
_entity.type
_entity.pdbx_description
1 polymer ?
#
loop_
_entity_poly.entity_id
_entity_poly.type
_entity_poly.pdbx_seq_one_letter_code
_entity_poly.pdbx_strand_id
1 'polypeptide(L)'
;PIPAGIDPKAINAAAGDKAKTVQALKDSFVHFRGAILSIKDSDLNNGIKFFGADTTIRGAFIKITGHFGEHLGQSIAYSRMNGIIP
;
A
#
# COMPACT_ATOMS: atom_id res chain seq x y z
N PRO A 1 2.49 -11.31 -1.96
CA PRO A 1 1.48 -12.22 -1.36
C PRO A 1 0.63 -11.50 -0.30
N ILE A 2 -0.66 -11.80 -0.25
CA ILE A 2 -1.56 -11.34 0.82
C ILE A 2 -1.02 -11.90 2.15
N PRO A 3 -0.90 -11.09 3.22
CA PRO A 3 -0.48 -11.58 4.53
C PRO A 3 -1.38 -12.71 5.01
N ALA A 4 -0.81 -13.69 5.72
CA ALA A 4 -1.59 -14.78 6.30
C ALA A 4 -2.69 -14.23 7.22
N GLY A 5 -3.89 -14.79 7.14
CA GLY A 5 -5.04 -14.39 7.96
C GLY A 5 -5.79 -13.14 7.48
N ILE A 6 -5.41 -12.53 6.35
CA ILE A 6 -6.15 -11.41 5.75
C ILE A 6 -7.09 -11.92 4.66
N ASP A 7 -8.40 -11.74 4.86
CA ASP A 7 -9.41 -11.85 3.80
C ASP A 7 -9.65 -10.46 3.16
N PRO A 8 -9.26 -10.23 1.90
CA PRO A 8 -9.48 -8.96 1.22
C PRO A 8 -10.94 -8.51 1.19
N LYS A 9 -11.90 -9.46 1.18
CA LYS A 9 -13.33 -9.14 1.18
C LYS A 9 -13.82 -8.62 2.53
N ALA A 10 -13.13 -8.97 3.61
CA ALA A 10 -13.47 -8.56 4.97
C ALA A 10 -12.84 -7.22 5.38
N ILE A 11 -11.88 -6.68 4.61
CA ILE A 11 -11.13 -5.46 4.97
C ILE A 11 -12.09 -4.28 5.23
N ASN A 12 -13.05 -4.05 4.34
CA ASN A 12 -13.99 -2.94 4.49
C ASN A 12 -14.92 -3.11 5.70
N ALA A 13 -15.33 -4.33 6.01
CA ALA A 13 -16.17 -4.61 7.18
C ALA A 13 -15.42 -4.36 8.50
N ALA A 14 -14.10 -4.57 8.52
CA ALA A 14 -13.25 -4.31 9.68
C ALA A 14 -12.95 -2.83 9.92
N ALA A 15 -13.22 -1.95 8.94
CA ALA A 15 -12.89 -0.52 9.01
C ALA A 15 -13.74 0.30 10.01
N GLY A 16 -14.77 -0.31 10.61
CA GLY A 16 -15.62 0.34 11.62
C GLY A 16 -14.96 0.53 12.99
N ASP A 17 -13.83 -0.15 13.25
CA ASP A 17 -13.06 -0.03 14.49
C ASP A 17 -11.76 0.72 14.22
N LYS A 18 -11.62 1.93 14.78
CA LYS A 18 -10.45 2.78 14.58
C LYS A 18 -9.16 2.12 15.06
N ALA A 19 -9.16 1.47 16.22
CA ALA A 19 -7.95 0.88 16.78
C ALA A 19 -7.46 -0.28 15.92
N LYS A 20 -8.38 -1.17 15.52
CA LYS A 20 -8.07 -2.28 14.61
C LYS A 20 -7.60 -1.79 13.25
N THR A 21 -8.26 -0.76 12.71
CA THR A 21 -7.88 -0.17 11.41
C THR A 21 -6.47 0.39 11.44
N VAL A 22 -6.12 1.17 12.48
CA VAL A 22 -4.78 1.75 12.63
C VAL A 22 -3.71 0.64 12.79
N GLN A 23 -4.00 -0.41 13.55
CA GLN A 23 -3.06 -1.51 13.71
C GLN A 23 -2.85 -2.28 12.39
N ALA A 24 -3.93 -2.63 11.69
CA ALA A 24 -3.86 -3.30 10.39
C ALA A 24 -3.08 -2.47 9.36
N LEU A 25 -3.24 -1.13 9.36
CA LEU A 25 -2.45 -0.23 8.51
C LEU A 25 -0.95 -0.36 8.83
N LYS A 26 -0.55 -0.27 10.09
CA LYS A 26 0.85 -0.41 10.51
C LYS A 26 1.43 -1.77 10.08
N ASP A 27 0.71 -2.84 10.34
CA ASP A 27 1.14 -4.20 10.01
C ASP A 27 1.30 -4.38 8.49
N SER A 28 0.41 -3.78 7.69
CA SER A 28 0.52 -3.79 6.23
C SER A 28 1.79 -3.09 5.71
N PHE A 29 2.19 -1.97 6.33
CA PHE A 29 3.43 -1.27 5.97
C PHE A 29 4.67 -2.07 6.38
N VAL A 30 4.65 -2.73 7.54
CA VAL A 30 5.74 -3.63 7.96
C VAL A 30 5.90 -4.78 6.96
N HIS A 31 4.79 -5.43 6.59
CA HIS A 31 4.80 -6.52 5.60
C HIS A 31 5.29 -6.03 4.24
N PHE A 32 4.77 -4.90 3.75
CA PHE A 32 5.16 -4.34 2.46
C PHE A 32 6.64 -3.97 2.41
N ARG A 33 7.16 -3.32 3.47
CA ARG A 33 8.58 -2.99 3.58
C ARG A 33 9.45 -4.25 3.58
N GLY A 34 9.07 -5.26 4.36
CA GLY A 34 9.79 -6.54 4.39
C GLY A 34 9.84 -7.21 3.02
N ALA A 35 8.72 -7.21 2.29
CA ALA A 35 8.66 -7.75 0.94
C ALA A 35 9.59 -6.98 -0.02
N ILE A 36 9.60 -5.65 0.01
CA ILE A 36 10.50 -4.84 -0.85
C ILE A 36 11.96 -5.16 -0.55
N LEU A 37 12.35 -5.18 0.72
CA LEU A 37 13.74 -5.42 1.13
C LEU A 37 14.24 -6.83 0.78
N SER A 38 13.34 -7.78 0.53
CA SER A 38 13.68 -9.14 0.10
C SER A 38 13.95 -9.28 -1.40
N ILE A 39 13.65 -8.25 -2.20
CA ILE A 39 13.87 -8.26 -3.65
C ILE A 39 15.33 -7.93 -3.94
N LYS A 40 15.98 -8.77 -4.76
CA LYS A 40 17.34 -8.49 -5.24
C LYS A 40 17.29 -7.42 -6.32
N ASP A 41 18.29 -6.55 -6.33
CA ASP A 41 18.41 -5.50 -7.35
C ASP A 41 18.45 -6.07 -8.78
N SER A 42 19.04 -7.26 -8.96
CA SER A 42 19.09 -7.99 -10.24
C SER A 42 17.70 -8.31 -10.80
N ASP A 43 16.70 -8.45 -9.92
CA ASP A 43 15.36 -8.90 -10.30
C ASP A 43 14.46 -7.72 -10.67
N LEU A 44 14.87 -6.48 -10.41
CA LEU A 44 14.05 -5.29 -10.61
C LEU A 44 13.62 -5.06 -12.07
N ASN A 45 14.37 -5.60 -13.03
CA ASN A 45 14.07 -5.51 -14.46
C ASN A 45 13.24 -6.72 -14.97
N ASN A 46 12.94 -7.70 -14.13
CA ASN A 46 12.09 -8.82 -14.51
C ASN A 46 10.69 -8.33 -14.88
N GLY A 47 10.17 -8.87 -15.99
CA GLY A 47 8.83 -8.55 -16.49
C GLY A 47 7.74 -9.13 -15.59
N ILE A 48 6.71 -8.33 -15.33
CA ILE A 48 5.51 -8.72 -14.59
C ILE A 48 4.25 -8.17 -15.26
N LYS A 49 3.10 -8.79 -14.99
CA LYS A 49 1.79 -8.21 -15.27
C LYS A 49 1.32 -7.41 -14.07
N PHE A 50 1.12 -6.11 -14.23
CA PHE A 50 0.59 -5.22 -13.19
C PHE A 50 -0.73 -4.62 -13.70
N PHE A 51 -1.85 -4.96 -13.03
CA PHE A 51 -3.21 -4.60 -13.47
C PHE A 51 -3.49 -4.95 -14.95
N GLY A 52 -3.01 -6.11 -15.41
CA GLY A 52 -3.20 -6.59 -16.78
C GLY A 52 -2.22 -6.00 -17.81
N ALA A 53 -1.47 -4.95 -17.47
CA ALA A 53 -0.46 -4.36 -18.34
C ALA A 53 0.93 -4.97 -18.10
N ASP A 54 1.74 -5.09 -19.15
CA ASP A 54 3.14 -5.47 -19.03
C ASP A 54 3.97 -4.33 -18.43
N THR A 55 4.82 -4.67 -17.46
CA THR A 55 5.79 -3.76 -16.86
C THR A 55 6.95 -4.56 -16.25
N THR A 56 7.86 -3.89 -15.55
CA THR A 56 8.88 -4.55 -14.71
C THR A 56 8.55 -4.40 -13.24
N ILE A 57 9.20 -5.18 -12.36
CA ILE A 57 9.08 -4.97 -10.90
C ILE A 57 9.37 -3.50 -10.54
N ARG A 58 10.43 -2.91 -11.10
CA ARG A 58 10.76 -1.49 -10.93
C ARG A 58 9.64 -0.57 -11.43
N GLY A 59 9.10 -0.86 -12.61
CA GLY A 59 8.00 -0.08 -13.19
C GLY A 59 6.75 -0.07 -12.30
N ALA A 60 6.39 -1.21 -11.71
CA ALA A 60 5.31 -1.29 -10.75
C ALA A 60 5.59 -0.47 -9.48
N PHE A 61 6.81 -0.46 -8.94
CA PHE A 61 7.14 0.38 -7.79
C PHE A 61 7.06 1.88 -8.07
N ILE A 62 7.43 2.32 -9.28
CA ILE A 62 7.24 3.72 -9.70
C ILE A 62 5.74 4.08 -9.68
N LYS A 63 4.88 3.19 -10.19
CA LYS A 63 3.41 3.38 -10.15
C LYS A 63 2.86 3.41 -8.72
N ILE A 64 3.29 2.48 -7.86
CA ILE A 64 2.89 2.43 -6.45
C ILE A 64 3.28 3.72 -5.71
N THR A 65 4.46 4.25 -6.00
CA THR A 65 4.93 5.52 -5.40
C THR A 65 4.01 6.68 -5.76
N GLY A 66 3.61 6.79 -7.04
CA GLY A 66 2.64 7.80 -7.47
C GLY A 66 1.28 7.65 -6.76
N HIS A 67 0.76 6.43 -6.69
CA HIS A 67 -0.49 6.11 -6.00
C HIS A 67 -0.47 6.48 -4.50
N PHE A 68 0.65 6.24 -3.81
CA PHE A 68 0.82 6.70 -2.42
C PHE A 68 0.79 8.22 -2.30
N GLY A 69 1.39 8.93 -3.27
CA GLY A 69 1.33 10.39 -3.33
C GLY A 69 -0.11 10.91 -3.47
N GLU A 70 -0.92 10.28 -4.32
CA GLU A 70 -2.33 10.64 -4.51
C GLU A 70 -3.14 10.48 -3.21
N HIS A 71 -3.02 9.34 -2.53
CA HIS A 71 -3.72 9.09 -1.27
C HIS A 71 -3.21 9.95 -0.10
N LEU A 72 -1.91 10.26 -0.07
CA LEU A 72 -1.35 11.19 0.91
C LEU A 72 -1.95 12.59 0.72
N GLY A 73 -2.01 13.07 -0.52
CA GLY A 73 -2.65 14.35 -0.84
C GLY A 73 -4.11 14.41 -0.39
N GLN A 74 -4.89 13.35 -0.66
CA GLN A 74 -6.26 13.22 -0.18
C GLN A 74 -6.36 13.25 1.36
N SER A 75 -5.45 12.56 2.06
CA SER A 75 -5.42 12.51 3.52
C SER A 75 -5.07 13.85 4.16
N ILE A 76 -4.12 14.59 3.57
CA ILE A 76 -3.76 15.95 3.97
C ILE A 76 -4.94 16.90 3.78
N ALA A 77 -5.60 16.85 2.62
CA ALA A 77 -6.78 17.66 2.35
C ALA A 77 -7.90 17.37 3.35
N TYR A 78 -8.20 16.11 3.61
CA TYR A 78 -9.20 15.70 4.58
C TYR A 78 -8.87 16.17 6.01
N SER A 79 -7.61 16.06 6.42
CA SER A 79 -7.16 16.56 7.73
C SER A 79 -7.41 18.06 7.87
N ARG A 80 -7.04 18.86 6.85
CA ARG A 80 -7.29 20.31 6.82
C ARG A 80 -8.77 20.65 6.86
N MET A 81 -9.62 19.93 6.11
CA MET A 81 -11.08 20.12 6.13
C MET A 81 -11.68 19.89 7.53
N ASN A 82 -11.02 19.08 8.36
CA ASN A 82 -11.42 18.79 9.72
C ASN A 82 -10.66 19.62 10.78
N GLY A 83 -9.97 20.70 10.38
CA GLY A 83 -9.26 21.59 11.30
C GLY A 83 -7.99 21.00 11.92
N ILE A 84 -7.50 19.87 11.40
CA ILE A 84 -6.26 19.23 11.85
C ILE A 84 -5.10 19.80 11.03
N ILE A 85 -4.00 20.17 11.70
CA ILE A 85 -2.73 20.52 11.06
C ILE A 85 -1.98 19.21 10.80
N PRO A 86 -1.86 18.76 9.54
CA PRO A 86 -1.23 17.49 9.19
C PRO A 86 0.30 17.58 9.13
#